data_AF-A0A0S2W135-F1
#
_entry.id   AF-A0A0S2W135-F1
#
_cell.length_a   1.000
_cell.length_b   1.000
_cell.length_c   1.000
_cell.angle_alpha   90.00
_cell.angle_beta   90.00
_cell.angle_gamma   90.00
#
_symmetry.space_group_name_H-M   'P 1'
#
loop_
_entity.id
_entity.type
_entity.pdbx_description
1 polymer ?
#
loop_
_entity_poly.entity_id
_entity_poly.type
_entity_poly.pdbx_seq_one_letter_code
_entity_poly.pdbx_strand_id
1 'polypeptide(L)'
;MHKTERWVLFPYLAMDYKAAEDWLNQQARAGWRVASFDLKGWTVYLLPADRPDIRYCVDLSGEKARNQESYLALCHEAGWGLVETVRSMNVFCTLPGADPAPIQTDPGLERDRFERIYFRKSWLLLLFMLLFPPLLLSLLWLLLEGGDPAFWYSFPLFLLSSPEGVFSALFCALAAAVVLWQLGSMLRYFLRCRAAVRSGGEMPVPSARQARLRGTGEFLLLIAYVLLLVLRLVDMSAPSYPVTYFPEERDSLRSRPVIMAEDVGLPPGEVLGRLEETGSPLLQHISYLDYAGQGIATDSYLSCLEPLARWTALALRHTSELPLAPVELGFDESWSYTGEDGFHILLLRQGKTVSRLSGAVDWTAPALREVLRTRLTST
;
A
#
# COMPACT_ATOMS: atom_id res chain seq x y z
N MET A 1 28.83 -36.22 1.83
CA MET A 1 27.92 -35.53 0.89
C MET A 1 28.72 -34.44 0.20
N HIS A 2 28.88 -34.50 -1.12
CA HIS A 2 29.46 -33.39 -1.87
C HIS A 2 28.51 -32.20 -1.78
N LYS A 3 29.00 -31.05 -1.28
CA LYS A 3 28.23 -29.81 -1.30
C LYS A 3 28.18 -29.31 -2.73
N THR A 4 26.97 -29.08 -3.23
CA THR A 4 26.73 -28.41 -4.51
C THR A 4 26.47 -26.93 -4.27
N GLU A 5 26.78 -26.10 -5.27
CA GLU A 5 26.48 -24.67 -5.27
C GLU A 5 25.00 -24.36 -5.01
N ARG A 6 24.70 -23.21 -4.38
CA ARG A 6 23.31 -22.82 -4.07
C ARG A 6 23.10 -21.31 -3.98
N TRP A 7 21.88 -20.91 -4.31
CA TRP A 7 21.35 -19.56 -4.06
C TRP A 7 20.60 -19.51 -2.73
N VAL A 8 20.83 -18.46 -1.96
CA VAL A 8 20.12 -18.22 -0.69
C VAL A 8 19.69 -16.77 -0.61
N LEU A 9 18.53 -16.52 0.00
CA LEU A 9 18.08 -15.16 0.33
C LEU A 9 19.05 -14.52 1.33
N PHE A 10 19.46 -13.28 1.05
CA PHE A 10 20.29 -12.44 1.90
C PHE A 10 19.50 -11.20 2.35
N PRO A 11 18.56 -11.35 3.31
CA PRO A 11 17.64 -10.29 3.70
C PRO A 11 18.25 -9.41 4.79
N TYR A 12 19.43 -8.84 4.53
CA TYR A 12 20.12 -7.94 5.46
C TYR A 12 20.19 -6.52 4.89
N LEU A 13 19.73 -5.55 5.69
CA LEU A 13 19.83 -4.13 5.40
C LEU A 13 21.19 -3.62 5.89
N ALA A 14 21.64 -2.44 5.43
CA ALA A 14 22.85 -1.83 5.97
C ALA A 14 22.80 -1.56 7.48
N MET A 15 21.62 -1.34 8.08
CA MET A 15 21.50 -1.27 9.55
C MET A 15 21.85 -2.58 10.27
N ASP A 16 21.81 -3.69 9.53
CA ASP A 16 21.99 -5.05 10.00
C ASP A 16 23.37 -5.62 9.64
N TYR A 17 24.32 -4.78 9.24
CA TYR A 17 25.63 -5.22 8.72
C TYR A 17 26.38 -6.16 9.68
N LYS A 18 26.31 -5.95 11.01
CA LYS A 18 26.89 -6.89 12.00
C LYS A 18 26.17 -8.24 12.03
N ALA A 19 24.84 -8.25 11.90
CA ALA A 19 24.08 -9.50 11.81
C ALA A 19 24.32 -10.21 10.47
N ALA A 20 24.61 -9.45 9.41
CA ALA A 20 25.02 -9.97 8.12
C ALA A 20 26.42 -10.62 8.18
N GLU A 21 27.38 -9.94 8.82
CA GLU A 21 28.73 -10.45 9.10
C GLU A 21 28.68 -11.78 9.86
N ASP A 22 27.92 -11.83 10.96
CA ASP A 22 27.74 -13.05 11.75
C ASP A 22 27.16 -14.20 10.91
N TRP A 23 26.18 -13.90 10.06
CA TRP A 23 25.57 -14.90 9.20
C TRP A 23 26.55 -15.43 8.15
N LEU A 24 27.34 -14.55 7.53
CA LEU A 24 28.37 -14.92 6.56
C LEU A 24 29.45 -15.79 7.21
N ASN A 25 29.90 -15.43 8.42
CA ASN A 25 30.84 -16.22 9.19
C ASN A 25 30.26 -17.58 9.61
N GLN A 26 28.96 -17.67 9.89
CA GLN A 26 28.28 -18.97 10.09
C GLN A 26 28.28 -19.81 8.81
N GLN A 27 28.07 -19.22 7.63
CA GLN A 27 28.18 -19.94 6.36
C GLN A 27 29.63 -20.42 6.12
N ALA A 28 30.63 -19.60 6.42
CA ALA A 28 32.05 -19.96 6.33
C ALA A 28 32.40 -21.15 7.22
N ARG A 29 32.01 -21.13 8.51
CA ARG A 29 32.19 -22.26 9.43
C ARG A 29 31.46 -23.52 8.98
N ALA A 30 30.32 -23.35 8.30
CA ALA A 30 29.59 -24.44 7.67
C ALA A 30 30.22 -24.86 6.33
N GLY A 31 31.40 -24.37 5.95
CA GLY A 31 32.16 -24.72 4.75
C GLY A 31 31.58 -24.18 3.45
N TRP A 32 31.02 -22.97 3.49
CA TRP A 32 30.54 -22.23 2.31
C TRP A 32 31.32 -20.94 2.12
N ARG A 33 31.57 -20.59 0.87
CA ARG A 33 32.19 -19.34 0.40
C ARG A 33 31.17 -18.54 -0.41
N VAL A 34 31.09 -17.24 -0.18
CA VAL A 34 30.39 -16.30 -1.05
C VAL A 34 31.15 -16.16 -2.37
N ALA A 35 30.43 -16.35 -3.48
CA ALA A 35 30.94 -16.11 -4.82
C ALA A 35 30.51 -14.74 -5.36
N SER A 36 29.23 -14.40 -5.23
CA SER A 36 28.66 -13.13 -5.67
C SER A 36 27.31 -12.88 -5.01
N PHE A 37 26.81 -11.66 -5.19
CA PHE A 37 25.44 -11.28 -4.87
C PHE A 37 24.66 -10.99 -6.16
N ASP A 38 23.34 -11.16 -6.12
CA ASP A 38 22.45 -10.88 -7.26
C ASP A 38 21.13 -10.25 -6.78
N LEU A 39 20.26 -9.89 -7.73
CA LEU A 39 19.01 -9.17 -7.49
C LEU A 39 19.24 -7.91 -6.64
N LYS A 40 20.27 -7.13 -7.00
CA LYS A 40 20.71 -5.94 -6.24
C LYS A 40 21.07 -6.23 -4.77
N GLY A 41 21.56 -7.43 -4.47
CA GLY A 41 21.99 -7.85 -3.14
C GLY A 41 20.92 -8.55 -2.30
N TRP A 42 19.79 -8.96 -2.90
CA TRP A 42 18.77 -9.75 -2.21
C TRP A 42 19.10 -11.23 -2.12
N THR A 43 19.94 -11.74 -3.02
CA THR A 43 20.39 -13.13 -3.04
C THR A 43 21.89 -13.21 -3.01
N VAL A 44 22.40 -14.27 -2.39
CA VAL A 44 23.82 -14.59 -2.33
C VAL A 44 24.07 -15.96 -2.94
N TYR A 45 25.10 -16.02 -3.78
CA TYR A 45 25.57 -17.25 -4.40
C TYR A 45 26.66 -17.88 -3.55
N LEU A 46 26.44 -19.11 -3.08
CA LEU A 46 27.34 -19.84 -2.21
C LEU A 46 27.97 -21.03 -2.93
N LEU A 47 29.29 -21.11 -2.87
CA LEU A 47 30.11 -22.23 -3.34
C LEU A 47 30.67 -23.01 -2.14
N PRO A 48 31.01 -24.30 -2.29
CA PRO A 48 31.80 -25.00 -1.30
C PRO A 48 33.09 -24.24 -0.99
N ALA A 49 33.42 -24.11 0.29
CA ALA A 49 34.67 -23.48 0.69
C ALA A 49 35.87 -24.31 0.21
N ASP A 50 36.82 -23.62 -0.41
CA ASP A 50 38.11 -24.13 -0.89
C ASP A 50 39.13 -24.24 0.25
N ARG A 51 38.90 -23.54 1.36
CA ARG A 51 39.77 -23.55 2.56
C ARG A 51 39.00 -23.31 3.86
N PRO A 52 39.52 -23.77 5.02
CA PRO A 52 38.80 -23.73 6.30
C PRO A 52 38.93 -22.40 7.06
N ASP A 53 39.88 -21.54 6.69
CA ASP A 53 40.26 -20.31 7.41
C ASP A 53 39.52 -19.04 6.94
N ILE A 54 38.43 -19.21 6.18
CA ILE A 54 37.65 -18.08 5.65
C ILE A 54 36.95 -17.33 6.78
N ARG A 55 37.23 -16.02 6.89
CA ARG A 55 36.44 -15.09 7.70
C ARG A 55 35.90 -13.96 6.84
N TYR A 56 34.71 -13.50 7.19
CA TYR A 56 34.06 -12.35 6.60
C TYR A 56 34.06 -11.18 7.57
N CYS A 57 34.25 -9.98 7.03
CA CYS A 57 34.01 -8.72 7.72
C CYS A 57 33.09 -7.85 6.85
N VAL A 58 32.10 -7.21 7.45
CA VAL A 58 31.18 -6.31 6.76
C VAL A 58 31.32 -4.92 7.34
N ASP A 59 31.57 -3.94 6.49
CA ASP A 59 31.62 -2.52 6.88
C ASP A 59 30.63 -1.70 6.05
N LEU A 60 30.23 -0.54 6.56
CA LEU A 60 29.37 0.38 5.84
C LEU A 60 30.16 1.06 4.71
N SER A 61 29.62 1.05 3.49
CA SER A 61 30.26 1.71 2.36
C SER A 61 30.22 3.22 2.54
N GLY A 62 31.38 3.88 2.45
CA GLY A 62 31.50 5.34 2.54
C GLY A 62 30.99 6.08 1.30
N GLU A 63 30.77 7.39 1.44
CA GLU A 63 30.13 8.23 0.41
C GLU A 63 31.06 8.74 -0.70
N LYS A 64 32.38 8.70 -0.50
CA LYS A 64 33.34 9.33 -1.41
C LYS A 64 34.18 8.27 -2.13
N ALA A 65 33.98 8.14 -3.45
CA ALA A 65 34.72 7.23 -4.32
C ALA A 65 36.25 7.36 -4.18
N ARG A 66 36.77 8.59 -4.08
CA ARG A 66 38.22 8.87 -3.93
C ARG A 66 38.83 8.38 -2.61
N ASN A 67 38.03 8.30 -1.54
CA ASN A 67 38.48 7.73 -0.27
C ASN A 67 38.28 6.21 -0.22
N GLN A 68 37.50 5.66 -1.15
CA GLN A 68 37.16 4.25 -1.20
C GLN A 68 38.33 3.43 -1.75
N GLU A 69 39.02 3.88 -2.80
CA GLU A 69 40.20 3.18 -3.32
C GLU A 69 41.33 3.08 -2.28
N SER A 70 41.67 4.19 -1.61
CA SER A 70 42.68 4.17 -0.55
C SER A 70 42.26 3.31 0.64
N TYR A 71 40.97 3.33 1.01
CA TYR A 71 40.46 2.47 2.07
C TYR A 71 40.49 0.98 1.68
N LEU A 72 40.12 0.64 0.44
CA LEU A 72 40.19 -0.73 -0.07
C LEU A 72 41.63 -1.23 -0.18
N ALA A 73 42.57 -0.37 -0.58
CA ALA A 73 43.99 -0.69 -0.60
C ALA A 73 44.51 -1.00 0.82
N LEU A 74 44.18 -0.16 1.81
CA LEU A 74 44.53 -0.41 3.22
C LEU A 74 43.92 -1.72 3.74
N CYS A 75 42.66 -2.02 3.38
CA CYS A 75 42.01 -3.28 3.75
C CYS A 75 42.74 -4.47 3.11
N HIS A 76 43.11 -4.36 1.83
CA HIS A 76 43.83 -5.41 1.11
C HIS A 76 45.23 -5.65 1.70
N GLU A 77 45.98 -4.59 2.01
CA GLU A 77 47.26 -4.66 2.72
C GLU A 77 47.14 -5.29 4.11
N ALA A 78 46.04 -5.03 4.81
CA ALA A 78 45.75 -5.64 6.10
C ALA A 78 45.35 -7.12 6.01
N GLY A 79 45.10 -7.65 4.80
CA GLY A 79 44.71 -9.05 4.57
C GLY A 79 43.23 -9.27 4.23
N TRP A 80 42.48 -8.22 3.92
CA TRP A 80 41.06 -8.27 3.55
C TRP A 80 40.83 -8.00 2.04
N GLY A 81 40.32 -8.99 1.31
CA GLY A 81 39.86 -8.84 -0.07
C GLY A 81 38.39 -8.43 -0.14
N LEU A 82 38.05 -7.40 -0.91
CA LEU A 82 36.66 -7.03 -1.18
C LEU A 82 36.01 -8.11 -2.06
N VAL A 83 34.88 -8.65 -1.61
CA VAL A 83 34.03 -9.55 -2.40
C VAL A 83 33.10 -8.73 -3.28
N GLU A 84 32.26 -7.91 -2.65
CA GLU A 84 31.29 -7.06 -3.36
C GLU A 84 30.78 -5.94 -2.45
N THR A 85 30.31 -4.86 -3.06
CA THR A 85 29.56 -3.80 -2.37
C THR A 85 28.07 -3.99 -2.64
N VAL A 86 27.29 -4.28 -1.60
CA VAL A 86 25.86 -4.56 -1.70
C VAL A 86 25.06 -3.75 -0.69
N ARG A 87 24.00 -3.06 -1.16
CA ARG A 87 23.03 -2.34 -0.30
C ARG A 87 23.69 -1.44 0.77
N SER A 88 24.71 -0.70 0.36
CA SER A 88 25.53 0.17 1.22
C SER A 88 26.43 -0.55 2.24
N MET A 89 26.75 -1.82 1.99
CA MET A 89 27.68 -2.64 2.76
C MET A 89 28.83 -3.11 1.87
N ASN A 90 30.06 -2.97 2.34
CA ASN A 90 31.22 -3.62 1.74
C ASN A 90 31.43 -4.96 2.44
N VAL A 91 31.40 -6.05 1.65
CA VAL A 91 31.63 -7.40 2.16
C VAL A 91 33.08 -7.80 1.85
N PHE A 92 33.87 -8.01 2.90
CA PHE A 92 35.26 -8.42 2.81
C PHE A 92 35.42 -9.89 3.21
N CYS A 93 36.38 -10.55 2.58
CA CYS A 93 36.83 -11.91 2.87
C CYS A 93 38.34 -11.87 3.17
N THR A 94 38.81 -12.67 4.12
CA THR A 94 40.25 -12.87 4.36
C THR A 94 40.99 -13.26 3.08
N LEU A 95 42.23 -12.83 2.87
CA LEU A 95 43.10 -13.35 1.81
C LEU A 95 43.67 -14.74 2.18
N PRO A 96 44.16 -15.55 1.21
CA PRO A 96 44.80 -16.84 1.47
C PRO A 96 45.94 -16.75 2.50
N GLY A 97 45.82 -17.47 3.62
CA GLY A 97 46.85 -17.52 4.66
C GLY A 97 47.01 -16.25 5.51
N ALA A 98 46.13 -15.26 5.35
CA ALA A 98 46.15 -14.04 6.16
C ALA A 98 45.32 -14.20 7.44
N ASP A 99 45.82 -13.64 8.56
CA ASP A 99 45.07 -13.49 9.82
C ASP A 99 44.86 -12.00 10.13
N PRO A 100 43.99 -11.32 9.36
CA PRO A 100 43.86 -9.88 9.46
C PRO A 100 43.17 -9.46 10.76
N ALA A 101 43.61 -8.33 11.33
CA ALA A 101 42.93 -7.69 12.45
C ALA A 101 41.54 -7.17 12.02
N PRO A 102 40.58 -7.05 12.96
CA PRO A 102 39.27 -6.46 12.67
C PRO A 102 39.40 -5.06 12.05
N ILE A 103 38.61 -4.77 11.01
CA ILE A 103 38.62 -3.47 10.32
C ILE A 103 38.20 -2.33 11.27
N GLN A 104 37.33 -2.63 12.24
CA GLN A 104 36.83 -1.66 13.21
C GLN A 104 37.41 -1.97 14.59
N THR A 105 38.32 -1.11 15.05
CA THR A 105 38.99 -1.24 16.36
C THR A 105 38.49 -0.24 17.40
N ASP A 106 37.75 0.79 16.98
CA ASP A 106 37.21 1.86 17.86
C ASP A 106 35.67 1.90 17.79
N PRO A 107 34.96 1.46 18.85
CA PRO A 107 33.50 1.48 18.92
C PRO A 107 32.87 2.89 18.82
N GLY A 108 33.57 3.93 19.29
CA GLY A 108 33.12 5.31 19.24
C GLY A 108 33.14 5.87 17.83
N LEU A 109 34.21 5.57 17.08
CA LEU A 109 34.36 5.90 15.67
C LEU A 109 33.36 5.12 14.81
N GLU A 110 33.17 3.83 15.12
CA GLU A 110 32.19 2.97 14.45
C GLU A 110 30.77 3.51 14.57
N ARG A 111 30.36 3.91 15.77
CA ARG A 111 29.07 4.56 16.02
C ARG A 111 28.93 5.89 15.27
N ASP A 112 29.95 6.75 15.28
CA ASP A 112 29.89 8.03 14.54
C ASP A 112 29.75 7.82 13.04
N ARG A 113 30.44 6.80 12.51
CA ARG A 113 30.31 6.39 11.12
C ARG A 113 28.90 5.88 10.83
N PHE A 114 28.35 5.00 11.67
CA PHE A 114 26.98 4.52 11.57
C PHE A 114 25.97 5.67 11.60
N GLU A 115 26.12 6.63 12.51
CA GLU A 115 25.21 7.78 12.63
C GLU A 115 25.25 8.66 11.37
N ARG A 116 26.47 9.02 10.94
CA ARG A 116 26.70 9.98 9.86
C ARG A 116 26.37 9.42 8.49
N ILE A 117 26.84 8.20 8.20
CA ILE A 117 26.73 7.58 6.88
C ILE A 117 25.33 6.99 6.68
N TYR A 118 24.79 6.33 7.71
CA TYR A 118 23.61 5.50 7.53
C TYR A 118 22.38 6.00 8.28
N PHE A 119 22.47 6.20 9.60
CA PHE A 119 21.29 6.44 10.44
C PHE A 119 20.52 7.68 10.00
N ARG A 120 21.16 8.85 9.93
CA ARG A 120 20.46 10.10 9.60
C ARG A 120 19.80 10.05 8.23
N LYS A 121 20.51 9.56 7.22
CA LYS A 121 20.00 9.48 5.84
C LYS A 121 18.83 8.52 5.72
N SER A 122 18.99 7.30 6.23
CA SER A 122 17.95 6.27 6.15
C SER A 122 16.73 6.66 6.98
N TRP A 123 16.94 7.29 8.15
CA TRP A 123 15.86 7.80 8.99
C TRP A 123 15.05 8.89 8.29
N LEU A 124 15.73 9.87 7.70
CA LEU A 124 15.08 10.95 6.94
C LEU A 124 14.37 10.41 5.70
N LEU A 125 14.96 9.42 5.01
CA LEU A 125 14.32 8.77 3.87
C LEU A 125 13.03 8.04 4.28
N LEU A 126 13.05 7.28 5.38
CA LEU A 126 11.86 6.61 5.90
C LEU A 126 10.78 7.60 6.37
N LEU A 127 11.17 8.69 7.03
CA LEU A 127 10.25 9.78 7.37
C LEU A 127 9.65 10.42 6.13
N PHE A 128 10.47 10.67 5.10
CA PHE A 128 10.00 11.18 3.82
C PHE A 128 9.02 10.22 3.17
N MET A 129 9.33 8.91 3.10
CA MET A 129 8.41 7.90 2.57
C MET A 129 7.07 7.83 3.33
N LEU A 130 7.08 8.07 4.64
CA LEU A 130 5.88 8.08 5.47
C LEU A 130 5.03 9.35 5.29
N LEU A 131 5.68 10.51 5.23
CA LEU A 131 5.02 11.81 5.28
C LEU A 131 4.75 12.41 3.90
N PHE A 132 5.59 12.12 2.91
CA PHE A 132 5.45 12.70 1.57
C PHE A 132 4.12 12.32 0.89
N PRO A 133 3.67 11.05 0.88
CA PRO A 133 2.40 10.71 0.24
C PRO A 133 1.17 11.45 0.80
N PRO A 134 0.92 11.49 2.13
CA PRO A 134 -0.22 12.24 2.65
C PRO A 134 -0.06 13.76 2.46
N LEU A 135 1.17 14.30 2.55
CA LEU A 135 1.41 15.72 2.28
C LEU A 135 1.15 16.08 0.82
N LEU A 136 1.57 15.23 -0.11
CA LEU A 136 1.30 15.40 -1.53
C LEU A 136 -0.20 15.30 -1.82
N LEU A 137 -0.90 14.34 -1.21
CA LEU A 137 -2.36 14.21 -1.35
C LEU A 137 -3.08 15.47 -0.85
N SER A 138 -2.70 15.98 0.33
CA SER A 138 -3.26 17.23 0.87
C SER A 138 -2.93 18.44 0.00
N LEU A 139 -1.74 18.49 -0.60
CA LEU A 139 -1.37 19.57 -1.52
C LEU A 139 -2.19 19.50 -2.82
N LEU A 140 -2.36 18.31 -3.40
CA LEU A 140 -3.18 18.10 -4.60
C LEU A 140 -4.65 18.43 -4.32
N TRP A 141 -5.18 18.02 -3.18
CA TRP A 141 -6.51 18.41 -2.71
C TRP A 141 -6.67 19.94 -2.67
N LEU A 142 -5.70 20.65 -2.09
CA LEU A 142 -5.75 22.12 -2.03
C LEU A 142 -5.68 22.76 -3.42
N LEU A 143 -4.84 22.23 -4.31
CA LEU A 143 -4.59 22.81 -5.64
C LEU A 143 -5.67 22.48 -6.68
N LEU A 144 -6.24 21.27 -6.63
CA LEU A 144 -7.17 20.76 -7.64
C LEU A 144 -8.64 20.88 -7.20
N GLU A 145 -8.92 20.64 -5.92
CA GLU A 145 -10.28 20.65 -5.36
C GLU A 145 -10.57 21.94 -4.57
N GLY A 146 -9.66 22.92 -4.61
CA GLY A 146 -9.82 24.21 -3.93
C GLY A 146 -9.94 24.12 -2.40
N GLY A 147 -9.60 22.97 -1.81
CA GLY A 147 -9.80 22.72 -0.39
C GLY A 147 -11.23 22.33 0.01
N ASP A 148 -12.04 21.82 -0.93
CA ASP A 148 -13.40 21.33 -0.61
C ASP A 148 -13.34 20.14 0.37
N PRO A 149 -13.94 20.24 1.58
CA PRO A 149 -13.99 19.13 2.54
C PRO A 149 -14.65 17.85 2.00
N ALA A 150 -15.51 17.95 0.98
CA ALA A 150 -16.16 16.80 0.34
C ALA A 150 -15.15 15.77 -0.20
N PHE A 151 -13.96 16.21 -0.63
CA PHE A 151 -12.89 15.35 -1.11
C PHE A 151 -12.53 14.23 -0.13
N TRP A 152 -12.51 14.53 1.18
CA TRP A 152 -12.14 13.55 2.20
C TRP A 152 -13.20 12.46 2.40
N TYR A 153 -14.40 12.64 1.83
CA TYR A 153 -15.45 11.64 1.77
C TYR A 153 -15.48 10.93 0.41
N SER A 154 -15.31 11.65 -0.69
CA SER A 154 -15.31 11.08 -2.04
C SER A 154 -14.08 10.21 -2.33
N PHE A 155 -12.89 10.60 -1.85
CA PHE A 155 -11.66 9.86 -2.09
C PHE A 155 -11.68 8.45 -1.46
N PRO A 156 -12.04 8.25 -0.18
CA PRO A 156 -12.18 6.90 0.36
C PRO A 156 -13.34 6.12 -0.26
N LEU A 157 -14.46 6.78 -0.64
CA LEU A 157 -15.54 6.12 -1.37
C LEU A 157 -15.04 5.55 -2.70
N PHE A 158 -14.27 6.34 -3.47
CA PHE A 158 -13.66 5.90 -4.71
C PHE A 158 -12.72 4.70 -4.51
N LEU A 159 -11.90 4.73 -3.46
CA LEU A 159 -11.01 3.61 -3.13
C LEU A 159 -11.79 2.34 -2.77
N LEU A 160 -12.89 2.46 -2.01
CA LEU A 160 -13.68 1.32 -1.57
C LEU A 160 -14.58 0.75 -2.67
N SER A 161 -14.96 1.57 -3.65
CA SER A 161 -15.84 1.17 -4.75
C SER A 161 -15.11 0.46 -5.90
N SER A 162 -13.80 0.20 -5.77
CA SER A 162 -13.02 -0.54 -6.77
C SER A 162 -12.11 -1.59 -6.11
N PRO A 163 -11.91 -2.78 -6.72
CA PRO A 163 -10.98 -3.78 -6.19
C PRO A 163 -9.55 -3.22 -6.10
N GLU A 164 -9.17 -2.42 -7.09
CA GLU A 164 -7.83 -1.83 -7.16
C GLU A 164 -7.60 -0.76 -6.09
N GLY A 165 -8.63 0.05 -5.83
CA GLY A 165 -8.62 1.06 -4.77
C GLY A 165 -8.44 0.41 -3.40
N VAL A 166 -9.18 -0.67 -3.12
CA VAL A 166 -9.04 -1.44 -1.87
C VAL A 166 -7.64 -2.05 -1.75
N PHE A 167 -7.14 -2.69 -2.81
CA PHE A 167 -5.81 -3.31 -2.80
C PHE A 167 -4.71 -2.25 -2.61
N SER A 168 -4.86 -1.08 -3.24
CA SER A 168 -3.94 0.05 -3.08
C SER A 168 -3.99 0.63 -1.65
N ALA A 169 -5.17 0.78 -1.06
CA ALA A 169 -5.33 1.22 0.32
C ALA A 169 -4.66 0.25 1.31
N LEU A 170 -4.87 -1.06 1.12
CA LEU A 170 -4.24 -2.12 1.93
C LEU A 170 -2.71 -2.11 1.79
N PHE A 171 -2.20 -1.96 0.56
CA PHE A 171 -0.76 -1.86 0.31
C PHE A 171 -0.15 -0.64 1.00
N CYS A 172 -0.79 0.54 0.88
CA CYS A 172 -0.34 1.76 1.56
C CYS A 172 -0.34 1.60 3.09
N ALA A 173 -1.39 0.98 3.66
CA ALA A 173 -1.45 0.72 5.10
C ALA A 173 -0.34 -0.24 5.56
N LEU A 174 -0.09 -1.31 4.80
CA LEU A 174 0.98 -2.26 5.09
C LEU A 174 2.37 -1.60 4.98
N ALA A 175 2.61 -0.82 3.93
CA ALA A 175 3.85 -0.08 3.72
C ALA A 175 4.09 0.91 4.88
N ALA A 176 3.07 1.69 5.27
CA ALA A 176 3.16 2.61 6.41
C ALA A 176 3.47 1.86 7.72
N ALA A 177 2.81 0.73 7.97
CA ALA A 177 3.07 -0.09 9.16
C ALA A 177 4.52 -0.63 9.20
N VAL A 178 5.05 -1.10 8.06
CA VAL A 178 6.44 -1.55 7.96
C VAL A 178 7.42 -0.39 8.15
N VAL A 179 7.18 0.78 7.53
CA VAL A 179 8.03 1.97 7.69
C VAL A 179 8.03 2.44 9.15
N LEU A 180 6.88 2.52 9.80
CA LEU A 180 6.75 2.85 11.23
C LEU A 180 7.52 1.87 12.11
N TRP A 181 7.39 0.56 11.82
CA TRP A 181 8.14 -0.46 12.53
C TRP A 181 9.65 -0.33 12.31
N GLN A 182 10.09 -0.05 11.07
CA GLN A 182 11.50 0.18 10.74
C GLN A 182 12.06 1.39 11.49
N LEU A 183 11.36 2.53 11.48
CA LEU A 183 11.68 3.70 12.29
C LEU A 183 11.81 3.30 13.77
N GLY A 184 10.78 2.71 14.37
CA GLY A 184 10.86 2.27 15.77
C GLY A 184 12.03 1.31 16.06
N SER A 185 12.39 0.45 15.11
CA SER A 185 13.51 -0.47 15.24
C SER A 185 14.88 0.21 15.14
N MET A 186 15.03 1.16 14.21
CA MET A 186 16.25 1.94 13.99
C MET A 186 16.54 2.83 15.19
N LEU A 187 15.51 3.49 15.76
CA LEU A 187 15.68 4.36 16.92
C LEU A 187 16.09 3.56 18.15
N ARG A 188 15.42 2.43 18.39
CA ARG A 188 15.79 1.52 19.48
C ARG A 188 17.23 1.04 19.33
N TYR A 189 17.63 0.64 18.12
CA TYR A 189 19.00 0.20 17.87
C TYR A 189 20.02 1.33 18.11
N PHE A 190 19.76 2.52 17.58
CA PHE A 190 20.60 3.70 17.78
C PHE A 190 20.77 4.05 19.28
N LEU A 191 19.69 4.01 20.05
CA LEU A 191 19.74 4.23 21.50
C LEU A 191 20.57 3.16 22.22
N ARG A 192 20.49 1.89 21.80
CA ARG A 192 21.32 0.81 22.34
C ARG A 192 22.80 0.99 22.00
N CYS A 193 23.13 1.37 20.77
CA CYS A 193 24.51 1.68 20.40
C CYS A 193 25.07 2.83 21.23
N ARG A 194 24.28 3.91 21.43
CA ARG A 194 24.68 5.03 22.29
C ARG A 194 24.92 4.62 23.74
N ALA A 195 24.08 3.74 24.29
CA ALA A 195 24.24 3.24 25.64
C ALA A 195 25.50 2.36 25.78
N ALA A 196 25.73 1.43 24.85
CA ALA A 196 26.86 0.52 24.87
C ALA A 196 28.21 1.26 24.78
N VAL A 197 28.33 2.21 23.84
CA VAL A 197 29.54 3.03 23.68
C VAL A 197 29.78 3.90 24.92
N ARG A 198 28.72 4.45 25.55
CA ARG A 198 28.85 5.20 26.82
C ARG A 198 29.38 4.36 27.98
N SER A 199 29.05 3.07 28.00
CA SER A 199 29.60 2.12 28.99
C SER A 199 31.00 1.60 28.63
N GLY A 200 31.63 2.10 27.55
CA GLY A 200 32.93 1.62 27.07
C GLY A 200 32.89 0.25 26.39
N GLY A 201 31.70 -0.22 26.00
CA GLY A 201 31.49 -1.49 25.30
C GLY A 201 31.43 -1.33 23.78
N GLU A 202 31.46 -2.47 23.09
CA GLU A 202 31.31 -2.57 21.63
C GLU A 202 29.87 -2.30 21.17
N MET A 203 29.69 -2.03 19.87
CA MET A 203 28.35 -1.91 19.32
C MET A 203 27.61 -3.25 19.37
N PRO A 204 26.36 -3.27 19.87
CA PRO A 204 25.60 -4.51 20.01
C PRO A 204 25.24 -5.08 18.63
N VAL A 205 25.37 -6.39 18.46
CA VAL A 205 24.89 -7.07 17.25
C VAL A 205 23.36 -7.08 17.23
N PRO A 206 22.70 -6.65 16.13
CA PRO A 206 21.26 -6.81 15.97
C PRO A 206 20.82 -8.27 16.06
N SER A 207 19.64 -8.53 16.62
CA SER A 207 19.10 -9.89 16.62
C SER A 207 18.94 -10.41 15.19
N ALA A 208 19.56 -11.56 14.88
CA ALA A 208 19.50 -12.17 13.55
C ALA A 208 18.07 -12.40 13.06
N ARG A 209 17.14 -12.75 13.96
CA ARG A 209 15.72 -12.91 13.63
C ARG A 209 15.07 -11.58 13.22
N GLN A 210 15.37 -10.49 13.94
CA GLN A 210 14.81 -9.17 13.63
C GLN A 210 15.42 -8.60 12.36
N ALA A 211 16.73 -8.76 12.16
CA ALA A 211 17.44 -8.38 10.95
C ALA A 211 16.82 -9.04 9.71
N ARG A 212 16.64 -10.37 9.75
CA ARG A 212 16.00 -11.11 8.66
C ARG A 212 14.55 -10.70 8.44
N LEU A 213 13.78 -10.48 9.50
CA LEU A 213 12.39 -10.05 9.38
C LEU A 213 12.30 -8.68 8.67
N ARG A 214 13.21 -7.74 8.99
CA ARG A 214 13.27 -6.42 8.34
C ARG A 214 13.55 -6.55 6.86
N GLY A 215 14.64 -7.21 6.50
CA GLY A 215 14.98 -7.38 5.09
C GLY A 215 13.93 -8.17 4.33
N THR A 216 13.40 -9.26 4.89
CA THR A 216 12.36 -10.06 4.22
C THR A 216 11.07 -9.25 4.04
N GLY A 217 10.68 -8.44 5.04
CA GLY A 217 9.53 -7.55 4.93
C GLY A 217 9.69 -6.53 3.80
N GLU A 218 10.86 -5.89 3.69
CA GLU A 218 11.15 -4.95 2.58
C GLU A 218 11.18 -5.65 1.22
N PHE A 219 11.71 -6.88 1.14
CA PHE A 219 11.69 -7.68 -0.09
C PHE A 219 10.27 -8.04 -0.53
N LEU A 220 9.43 -8.49 0.42
CA LEU A 220 8.03 -8.83 0.13
C LEU A 220 7.22 -7.59 -0.26
N LEU A 221 7.49 -6.43 0.35
CA LEU A 221 6.89 -5.17 -0.07
C LEU A 221 7.29 -4.79 -1.50
N LEU A 222 8.56 -5.00 -1.87
CA LEU A 222 9.02 -4.75 -3.24
C LEU A 222 8.28 -5.66 -4.24
N ILE A 223 8.11 -6.94 -3.92
CA ILE A 223 7.34 -7.88 -4.75
C ILE A 223 5.88 -7.43 -4.86
N ALA A 224 5.24 -7.10 -3.73
CA ALA A 224 3.86 -6.63 -3.70
C ALA A 224 3.68 -5.34 -4.51
N TYR A 225 4.66 -4.42 -4.47
CA TYR A 225 4.66 -3.21 -5.26
C TYR A 225 4.75 -3.48 -6.77
N VAL A 226 5.65 -4.38 -7.17
CA VAL A 226 5.77 -4.77 -8.59
C VAL A 226 4.48 -5.44 -9.07
N LEU A 227 3.88 -6.31 -8.26
CA LEU A 227 2.58 -6.94 -8.57
C LEU A 227 1.47 -5.90 -8.71
N LEU A 228 1.40 -4.92 -7.80
CA LEU A 228 0.46 -3.81 -7.88
C LEU A 228 0.63 -3.04 -9.19
N LEU A 229 1.87 -2.74 -9.58
CA LEU A 229 2.17 -2.02 -10.82
C LEU A 229 1.75 -2.82 -12.07
N VAL A 230 1.99 -4.14 -12.07
CA VAL A 230 1.53 -5.02 -13.15
C VAL A 230 0.01 -5.06 -13.23
N LEU A 231 -0.70 -5.17 -12.11
CA LEU A 231 -2.16 -5.13 -12.08
C LEU A 231 -2.71 -3.83 -12.67
N ARG A 232 -2.13 -2.68 -12.29
CA ARG A 232 -2.51 -1.37 -12.84
C ARG A 232 -2.27 -1.27 -14.35
N LEU A 233 -1.17 -1.83 -14.85
CA LEU A 233 -0.89 -1.85 -16.29
C LEU A 233 -1.91 -2.70 -17.05
N VAL A 234 -2.35 -3.82 -16.48
CA VAL A 234 -3.38 -4.68 -17.07
C VAL A 234 -4.72 -3.96 -17.11
N ASP A 235 -5.13 -3.31 -16.02
CA ASP A 235 -6.41 -2.58 -15.95
C ASP A 235 -6.46 -1.41 -16.93
N MET A 236 -5.38 -0.62 -17.03
CA MET A 236 -5.29 0.44 -18.05
C MET A 236 -5.42 -0.07 -19.50
N SER A 237 -5.14 -1.35 -19.74
CA SER A 237 -5.26 -1.97 -21.06
C SER A 237 -6.61 -2.66 -21.32
N ALA A 238 -7.42 -2.84 -20.29
CA ALA A 238 -8.74 -3.45 -20.39
C ALA A 238 -9.78 -2.38 -20.74
N PRO A 239 -10.52 -2.52 -21.86
CA PRO A 239 -11.57 -1.56 -22.18
C PRO A 239 -12.78 -1.77 -21.27
N SER A 240 -13.04 -0.81 -20.39
CA SER A 240 -14.26 -0.74 -19.58
C SER A 240 -15.38 -0.07 -20.40
N TYR A 241 -16.30 -0.86 -20.97
CA TYR A 241 -17.47 -0.32 -21.66
C TYR A 241 -18.71 -0.40 -20.76
N PRO A 242 -19.41 0.72 -20.50
CA PRO A 242 -20.72 0.66 -19.88
C PRO A 242 -21.68 -0.14 -20.76
N VAL A 243 -22.48 -1.02 -20.16
CA VAL A 243 -23.43 -1.85 -20.90
C VAL A 243 -24.70 -1.03 -21.12
N THR A 244 -25.06 -0.85 -22.39
CA THR A 244 -26.34 -0.23 -22.77
C THR A 244 -27.39 -1.33 -22.83
N TYR A 245 -28.49 -1.17 -22.11
CA TYR A 245 -29.54 -2.19 -22.01
C TYR A 245 -30.69 -1.88 -22.96
N PHE A 246 -31.15 -2.91 -23.65
CA PHE A 246 -32.29 -2.84 -24.57
C PHE A 246 -33.56 -3.41 -23.93
N PRO A 247 -34.76 -3.00 -24.38
CA PRO A 247 -36.06 -3.43 -23.84
C PRO A 247 -36.22 -4.94 -23.59
N GLU A 248 -35.52 -5.79 -24.34
CA GLU A 248 -35.55 -7.26 -24.26
C GLU A 248 -34.86 -7.82 -22.99
N GLU A 249 -33.99 -7.04 -22.35
CA GLU A 249 -33.21 -7.42 -21.17
C GLU A 249 -33.86 -6.95 -19.85
N ARG A 250 -35.09 -6.44 -19.91
CA ARG A 250 -35.83 -5.81 -18.81
C ARG A 250 -35.92 -6.68 -17.55
N ASP A 251 -36.18 -7.97 -17.71
CA ASP A 251 -36.35 -8.88 -16.58
C ASP A 251 -35.05 -9.06 -15.77
N SER A 252 -33.89 -8.83 -16.39
CA SER A 252 -32.59 -8.84 -15.70
C SER A 252 -32.40 -7.62 -14.77
N LEU A 253 -33.02 -6.48 -15.10
CA LEU A 253 -32.99 -5.28 -14.24
C LEU A 253 -33.96 -5.41 -13.06
N ARG A 254 -34.98 -6.28 -13.16
CA ARG A 254 -35.90 -6.52 -12.04
C ARG A 254 -35.22 -7.18 -10.84
N SER A 255 -34.13 -7.92 -11.02
CA SER A 255 -33.37 -8.51 -9.91
C SER A 255 -32.33 -7.57 -9.29
N ARG A 256 -32.15 -6.37 -9.82
CA ARG A 256 -31.15 -5.39 -9.37
C ARG A 256 -31.80 -4.28 -8.54
N PRO A 257 -31.07 -3.67 -7.59
CA PRO A 257 -31.58 -2.59 -6.75
C PRO A 257 -31.60 -1.25 -7.50
N VAL A 258 -32.38 -1.19 -8.58
CA VAL A 258 -32.50 -0.02 -9.47
C VAL A 258 -33.97 0.34 -9.70
N ILE A 259 -34.25 1.63 -9.85
CA ILE A 259 -35.61 2.12 -10.19
C ILE A 259 -35.68 2.38 -11.69
N MET A 260 -36.69 1.82 -12.34
CA MET A 260 -37.00 2.06 -13.76
C MET A 260 -38.13 3.08 -13.89
N ALA A 261 -38.26 3.69 -15.07
CA ALA A 261 -39.35 4.61 -15.38
C ALA A 261 -40.74 4.02 -15.12
N GLU A 262 -40.94 2.74 -15.47
CA GLU A 262 -42.22 2.05 -15.26
C GLU A 262 -42.58 1.87 -13.78
N ASP A 263 -41.58 1.76 -12.89
CA ASP A 263 -41.78 1.59 -11.45
C ASP A 263 -42.44 2.85 -10.83
N VAL A 264 -42.29 4.01 -11.48
CA VAL A 264 -42.86 5.30 -11.06
C VAL A 264 -44.00 5.76 -11.96
N GLY A 265 -44.49 4.90 -12.86
CA GLY A 265 -45.62 5.20 -13.74
C GLY A 265 -45.28 6.04 -14.97
N LEU A 266 -43.99 6.15 -15.34
CA LEU A 266 -43.57 6.78 -16.59
C LEU A 266 -43.49 5.74 -17.73
N PRO A 267 -43.73 6.14 -18.98
CA PRO A 267 -43.61 5.24 -20.13
C PRO A 267 -42.14 4.84 -20.33
N PRO A 268 -41.84 3.58 -20.70
CA PRO A 268 -40.47 3.15 -20.98
C PRO A 268 -39.94 3.84 -22.24
N GLY A 269 -38.65 4.23 -22.22
CA GLY A 269 -37.96 4.78 -23.39
C GLY A 269 -37.67 3.73 -24.47
N GLU A 270 -37.32 4.19 -25.68
CA GLU A 270 -36.86 3.31 -26.79
C GLU A 270 -35.56 2.56 -26.43
N VAL A 271 -34.70 3.20 -25.62
CA VAL A 271 -33.55 2.59 -24.94
C VAL A 271 -33.87 2.57 -23.45
N LEU A 272 -33.76 1.41 -22.81
CA LEU A 272 -34.10 1.25 -21.38
C LEU A 272 -33.18 2.09 -20.50
N GLY A 273 -31.87 2.04 -20.77
CA GLY A 273 -30.91 2.82 -19.99
C GLY A 273 -29.46 2.36 -20.10
N ARG A 274 -28.62 2.98 -19.28
CA ARG A 274 -27.22 2.59 -19.06
C ARG A 274 -27.08 2.02 -17.66
N LEU A 275 -26.47 0.85 -17.53
CA LEU A 275 -26.10 0.28 -16.24
C LEU A 275 -24.60 0.13 -16.16
N GLU A 276 -24.04 0.56 -15.04
CA GLU A 276 -22.65 0.39 -14.68
C GLU A 276 -22.58 -0.29 -13.31
N GLU A 277 -21.88 -1.42 -13.25
CA GLU A 277 -21.63 -2.15 -12.02
C GLU A 277 -20.13 -2.15 -11.76
N THR A 278 -19.74 -1.47 -10.70
CA THR A 278 -18.37 -1.46 -10.21
C THR A 278 -18.40 -1.85 -8.73
N GLY A 279 -17.26 -2.19 -8.16
CA GLY A 279 -17.28 -2.55 -6.74
C GLY A 279 -16.12 -3.39 -6.29
N SER A 280 -15.91 -3.38 -4.99
CA SER A 280 -15.06 -4.33 -4.28
C SER A 280 -15.91 -5.28 -3.43
N PRO A 281 -15.30 -6.33 -2.83
CA PRO A 281 -15.98 -7.13 -1.81
C PRO A 281 -16.47 -6.34 -0.59
N LEU A 282 -16.01 -5.10 -0.40
CA LEU A 282 -16.43 -4.23 0.71
C LEU A 282 -17.64 -3.38 0.33
N LEU A 283 -17.67 -2.86 -0.90
CA LEU A 283 -18.67 -1.91 -1.38
C LEU A 283 -18.89 -2.14 -2.88
N GLN A 284 -20.09 -2.57 -3.26
CA GLN A 284 -20.53 -2.61 -4.65
C GLN A 284 -21.30 -1.34 -4.98
N HIS A 285 -21.07 -0.77 -6.15
CA HIS A 285 -21.77 0.40 -6.69
C HIS A 285 -22.45 0.02 -8.00
N ILE A 286 -23.75 0.24 -8.04
CA ILE A 286 -24.61 -0.01 -9.19
C ILE A 286 -25.19 1.34 -9.59
N SER A 287 -24.80 1.85 -10.74
CA SER A 287 -25.34 3.08 -11.32
C SER A 287 -26.24 2.73 -12.50
N TYR A 288 -27.48 3.19 -12.47
CA TYR A 288 -28.46 3.00 -13.53
C TYR A 288 -29.04 4.34 -13.94
N LEU A 289 -29.00 4.64 -15.24
CA LEU A 289 -29.62 5.81 -15.84
C LEU A 289 -30.67 5.36 -16.85
N ASP A 290 -31.95 5.58 -16.51
CA ASP A 290 -33.07 5.41 -17.41
C ASP A 290 -33.29 6.71 -18.20
N TYR A 291 -33.41 6.62 -19.53
CA TYR A 291 -33.54 7.78 -20.41
C TYR A 291 -34.99 8.25 -20.60
N ALA A 292 -35.97 7.62 -19.94
CA ALA A 292 -37.36 8.05 -20.05
C ALA A 292 -37.61 9.45 -19.47
N GLY A 293 -38.38 10.27 -20.19
CA GLY A 293 -38.77 11.61 -19.74
C GLY A 293 -37.58 12.55 -19.57
N GLN A 294 -37.39 13.11 -18.37
CA GLN A 294 -36.23 13.94 -18.00
C GLN A 294 -35.04 13.11 -17.47
N GLY A 295 -35.14 11.79 -17.52
CA GLY A 295 -34.16 10.86 -17.01
C GLY A 295 -34.35 10.54 -15.52
N ILE A 296 -34.14 9.27 -15.16
CA ILE A 296 -34.09 8.81 -13.77
C ILE A 296 -32.73 8.17 -13.56
N ALA A 297 -31.98 8.66 -12.57
CA ALA A 297 -30.73 8.03 -12.14
C ALA A 297 -30.93 7.35 -10.79
N THR A 298 -30.42 6.12 -10.68
CA THR A 298 -30.32 5.36 -9.44
C THR A 298 -28.87 4.96 -9.21
N ASP A 299 -28.27 5.41 -8.11
CA ASP A 299 -26.99 4.94 -7.62
C ASP A 299 -27.19 4.15 -6.34
N SER A 300 -27.00 2.84 -6.39
CA SER A 300 -27.14 1.92 -5.26
C SER A 300 -25.77 1.42 -4.82
N TYR A 301 -25.49 1.53 -3.52
CA TYR A 301 -24.27 1.12 -2.86
C TYR A 301 -24.57 -0.01 -1.88
N LEU A 302 -24.09 -1.21 -2.19
CA LEU A 302 -24.27 -2.41 -1.37
C LEU A 302 -23.01 -2.63 -0.53
N SER A 303 -23.12 -2.40 0.77
CA SER A 303 -21.99 -2.55 1.70
C SER A 303 -21.93 -3.95 2.30
N CYS A 304 -20.75 -4.46 2.59
CA CYS A 304 -20.62 -5.75 3.28
C CYS A 304 -21.09 -5.70 4.76
N LEU A 305 -21.05 -4.51 5.37
CA LEU A 305 -21.34 -4.25 6.79
C LEU A 305 -22.22 -3.01 6.96
N GLU A 306 -23.12 -3.01 7.95
CA GLU A 306 -24.01 -1.87 8.23
C GLU A 306 -23.27 -0.58 8.63
N PRO A 307 -22.20 -0.61 9.46
CA PRO A 307 -21.44 0.60 9.76
C PRO A 307 -20.82 1.24 8.51
N LEU A 308 -20.42 0.43 7.53
CA LEU A 308 -19.92 0.92 6.26
C LEU A 308 -21.05 1.57 5.46
N ALA A 309 -22.23 0.96 5.38
CA ALA A 309 -23.40 1.57 4.74
C ALA A 309 -23.77 2.91 5.38
N ARG A 310 -23.75 3.01 6.71
CA ARG A 310 -23.98 4.26 7.43
C ARG A 310 -22.95 5.33 7.09
N TRP A 311 -21.67 4.96 7.04
CA TRP A 311 -20.60 5.87 6.63
C TRP A 311 -20.77 6.30 5.16
N THR A 312 -21.13 5.38 4.26
CA THR A 312 -21.40 5.67 2.84
C THR A 312 -22.54 6.66 2.66
N ALA A 313 -23.64 6.49 3.40
CA ALA A 313 -24.76 7.45 3.38
C ALA A 313 -24.32 8.84 3.84
N LEU A 314 -23.54 8.92 4.92
CA LEU A 314 -23.00 10.18 5.41
C LEU A 314 -22.04 10.83 4.39
N ALA A 315 -21.17 10.02 3.78
CA ALA A 315 -20.23 10.46 2.76
C ALA A 315 -20.97 11.02 1.53
N LEU A 316 -21.95 10.29 0.99
CA LEU A 316 -22.77 10.75 -0.14
C LEU A 316 -23.56 12.02 0.17
N ARG A 317 -24.01 12.19 1.42
CA ARG A 317 -24.65 13.42 1.88
C ARG A 317 -23.69 14.60 1.87
N HIS A 318 -22.46 14.41 2.35
CA HIS A 318 -21.43 15.45 2.39
C HIS A 318 -20.88 15.81 1.01
N THR A 319 -20.85 14.85 0.08
CA THR A 319 -20.42 15.09 -1.31
C THR A 319 -21.56 15.56 -2.22
N SER A 320 -22.78 15.71 -1.69
CA SER A 320 -23.90 16.24 -2.47
C SER A 320 -23.73 17.75 -2.63
N GLU A 321 -23.69 18.23 -3.88
CA GLU A 321 -23.71 19.66 -4.20
C GLU A 321 -25.01 20.34 -3.73
N LEU A 322 -26.11 19.57 -3.69
CA LEU A 322 -27.42 20.04 -3.29
C LEU A 322 -27.70 19.74 -1.81
N PRO A 323 -28.32 20.69 -1.07
CA PRO A 323 -28.54 20.55 0.36
C PRO A 323 -29.65 19.54 0.67
N LEU A 324 -29.25 18.33 1.05
CA LEU A 324 -30.18 17.26 1.43
C LEU A 324 -30.70 17.46 2.86
N ALA A 325 -32.01 17.60 3.00
CA ALA A 325 -32.73 17.76 4.27
C ALA A 325 -33.29 16.41 4.75
N PRO A 326 -33.30 16.11 6.06
CA PRO A 326 -33.85 14.86 6.58
C PRO A 326 -35.35 14.76 6.30
N VAL A 327 -35.81 13.56 5.95
CA VAL A 327 -37.23 13.26 5.69
C VAL A 327 -37.60 11.92 6.32
N GLU A 328 -38.81 11.82 6.87
CA GLU A 328 -39.31 10.60 7.52
C GLU A 328 -40.10 9.74 6.52
N LEU A 329 -39.46 8.70 5.99
CA LEU A 329 -40.06 7.78 5.02
C LEU A 329 -40.16 6.33 5.52
N GLY A 330 -39.75 6.07 6.77
CA GLY A 330 -39.76 4.73 7.36
C GLY A 330 -38.62 3.82 6.89
N PHE A 331 -37.53 4.42 6.38
CA PHE A 331 -36.23 3.78 6.22
C PHE A 331 -35.33 4.11 7.42
N ASP A 332 -34.22 3.40 7.59
CA ASP A 332 -33.31 3.66 8.71
C ASP A 332 -32.79 5.11 8.72
N GLU A 333 -32.42 5.63 7.53
CA GLU A 333 -32.05 7.04 7.33
C GLU A 333 -32.53 7.51 5.95
N SER A 334 -33.08 8.72 5.86
CA SER A 334 -33.50 9.31 4.57
C SER A 334 -33.35 10.83 4.55
N TRP A 335 -32.90 11.34 3.40
CA TRP A 335 -32.76 12.77 3.12
C TRP A 335 -33.22 13.08 1.70
N SER A 336 -33.90 14.21 1.50
CA SER A 336 -34.36 14.66 0.19
C SER A 336 -33.97 16.09 -0.11
N TYR A 337 -34.00 16.41 -1.40
CA TYR A 337 -33.93 17.77 -1.92
C TYR A 337 -34.95 17.91 -3.04
N THR A 338 -35.64 19.05 -3.09
CA THR A 338 -36.59 19.40 -4.15
C THR A 338 -36.17 20.75 -4.73
N GLY A 339 -35.83 20.78 -6.02
CA GLY A 339 -35.52 22.00 -6.76
C GLY A 339 -36.79 22.73 -7.22
N GLU A 340 -36.64 24.02 -7.54
CA GLU A 340 -37.73 24.85 -8.07
C GLU A 340 -38.22 24.39 -9.46
N ASP A 341 -37.36 23.69 -10.20
CA ASP A 341 -37.61 23.09 -11.51
C ASP A 341 -38.34 21.74 -11.44
N GLY A 342 -38.66 21.26 -10.23
CA GLY A 342 -39.28 19.97 -10.00
C GLY A 342 -38.29 18.79 -10.00
N PHE A 343 -36.97 19.05 -10.08
CA PHE A 343 -35.97 18.01 -9.90
C PHE A 343 -35.89 17.58 -8.44
N HIS A 344 -35.93 16.27 -8.20
CA HIS A 344 -35.94 15.71 -6.86
C HIS A 344 -34.76 14.75 -6.66
N ILE A 345 -34.09 14.84 -5.51
CA ILE A 345 -33.11 13.87 -5.06
C ILE A 345 -33.62 13.21 -3.79
N LEU A 346 -33.50 11.88 -3.71
CA LEU A 346 -33.68 11.13 -2.47
C LEU A 346 -32.43 10.29 -2.21
N LEU A 347 -31.81 10.50 -1.06
CA LEU A 347 -30.77 9.64 -0.50
C LEU A 347 -31.37 8.85 0.66
N LEU A 348 -31.30 7.53 0.60
CA LEU A 348 -31.82 6.67 1.66
C LEU A 348 -30.82 5.56 2.01
N ARG A 349 -30.88 5.09 3.26
CA ARG A 349 -30.21 3.89 3.72
C ARG A 349 -31.21 2.94 4.36
N GLN A 350 -31.12 1.67 3.98
CA GLN A 350 -31.79 0.58 4.68
C GLN A 350 -30.81 -0.57 4.90
N GLY A 351 -30.54 -0.90 6.16
CA GLY A 351 -29.55 -1.91 6.53
C GLY A 351 -28.20 -1.63 5.89
N LYS A 352 -27.78 -2.52 4.97
CA LYS A 352 -26.50 -2.49 4.26
C LYS A 352 -26.53 -1.77 2.91
N THR A 353 -27.70 -1.31 2.47
CA THR A 353 -27.89 -0.69 1.16
C THR A 353 -28.09 0.82 1.32
N VAL A 354 -27.39 1.60 0.51
CA VAL A 354 -27.57 3.05 0.39
C VAL A 354 -27.95 3.34 -1.05
N SER A 355 -29.05 4.05 -1.29
CA SER A 355 -29.48 4.40 -2.63
C SER A 355 -29.67 5.90 -2.76
N ARG A 356 -29.14 6.47 -3.85
CA ARG A 356 -29.37 7.84 -4.28
C ARG A 356 -30.20 7.81 -5.56
N LEU A 357 -31.36 8.43 -5.51
CA LEU A 357 -32.27 8.58 -6.63
C LEU A 357 -32.28 10.03 -7.06
N SER A 358 -32.28 10.29 -8.36
CA SER A 358 -32.45 11.63 -8.90
C SER A 358 -33.30 11.63 -10.17
N GLY A 359 -34.11 12.66 -10.35
CA GLY A 359 -35.00 12.80 -11.50
C GLY A 359 -36.19 13.72 -11.21
N ALA A 360 -36.99 14.01 -12.23
CA ALA A 360 -38.20 14.82 -12.12
C ALA A 360 -39.40 14.00 -11.57
N VAL A 361 -39.22 13.37 -10.40
CA VAL A 361 -40.20 12.51 -9.73
C VAL A 361 -40.21 12.84 -8.24
N ASP A 362 -41.38 13.05 -7.63
CA ASP A 362 -41.47 13.21 -6.18
C ASP A 362 -41.22 11.87 -5.48
N TRP A 363 -39.95 11.61 -5.15
CA TRP A 363 -39.49 10.41 -4.46
C TRP A 363 -40.07 10.26 -3.04
N THR A 364 -40.69 11.30 -2.47
CA THR A 364 -41.30 11.25 -1.13
C THR A 364 -42.78 10.84 -1.15
N ALA A 365 -43.38 10.75 -2.34
CA ALA A 365 -44.77 10.41 -2.52
C ALA A 365 -45.13 9.07 -1.84
N PRO A 366 -46.22 9.01 -1.04
CA PRO A 366 -46.63 7.78 -0.35
C PRO A 366 -46.81 6.57 -1.27
N ALA A 367 -47.24 6.80 -2.51
CA ALA A 367 -47.44 5.77 -3.52
C ALA A 367 -46.14 5.03 -3.92
N LEU A 368 -44.99 5.70 -3.80
CA LEU A 368 -43.69 5.12 -4.18
C LEU A 368 -43.01 4.36 -3.03
N ARG A 369 -43.50 4.47 -1.78
CA ARG A 369 -42.81 3.89 -0.62
C ARG A 369 -42.62 2.37 -0.71
N GLU A 370 -43.67 1.66 -1.08
CA GLU A 370 -43.61 0.19 -1.23
C GLU A 370 -42.78 -0.21 -2.46
N VAL A 371 -42.80 0.60 -3.51
CA VAL A 371 -41.94 0.40 -4.69
C VAL A 371 -40.47 0.54 -4.29
N LEU A 372 -40.10 1.63 -3.64
CA LEU A 372 -38.72 1.87 -3.18
C LEU A 372 -38.24 0.77 -2.24
N ARG A 373 -39.08 0.32 -1.31
CA ARG A 373 -38.75 -0.80 -0.41
C ARG A 373 -38.54 -2.09 -1.19
N THR A 374 -39.46 -2.44 -2.07
CA THR A 374 -39.38 -3.69 -2.85
C THR A 374 -38.18 -3.70 -3.80
N ARG A 375 -37.90 -2.57 -4.47
CA ARG A 375 -36.84 -2.48 -5.47
C ARG A 375 -35.46 -2.33 -4.83
N LEU A 376 -35.30 -1.49 -3.80
CA LEU A 376 -33.97 -1.10 -3.29
C LEU A 376 -33.48 -1.93 -2.10
N THR A 377 -34.34 -2.75 -1.48
CA THR A 377 -33.98 -3.54 -0.29
C THR A 377 -34.11 -5.05 -0.49
N SER A 378 -34.31 -5.52 -1.73
CA SER A 378 -34.55 -6.94 -2.06
C SER A 378 -33.27 -7.77 -2.33
N THR A 379 -32.13 -7.35 -1.77
CA THR A 379 -30.82 -8.00 -1.99
C THR A 379 -30.29 -8.71 -0.75
#